data_AF-A0A2V5J387-F1
#
_entry.id   AF-A0A2V5J387-F1
#
_cell.length_a   1.000
_cell.length_b   1.000
_cell.length_c   1.000
_cell.angle_alpha   90.00
_cell.angle_beta   90.00
_cell.angle_gamma   90.00
#
_symmetry.space_group_name_H-M   'P 1'
#
loop_
_entity.id
_entity.type
_entity.pdbx_description
1 polymer ?
#
loop_
_entity_poly.entity_id
_entity_poly.type
_entity_poly.pdbx_seq_one_letter_code
_entity_poly.pdbx_strand_id
1 'polypeptide(L)'
;MHPQHTDLIRSLNELYTLLYQLGAYEETKILRPEGSSIGGRHPSGAINRAAALAAGFTPAAVDLMDQIPYLDVGVLDFQICPNTFAINYRHEKDSDQGSFEAWRATGSPEIELPENTVAVTQAAGGGRTWLYDVGTGLMRDWDFESEDDPLVVPADLPSKVLAPYLEKYRSLHYLITPTKLDCAWELFMAGHPPEDWGPWDRLDWYIDYGEWKATRYIRQLYLQHGWEVTPGMSLSQEQFRRADFLRARDQYWAEVVVPLGQATEMFRRQRMAETM
;
A
#
# COMPACT_ATOMS: atom_id res chain seq x y z
N MET A 1 -7.12 -23.75 17.75
CA MET A 1 -6.58 -22.71 16.86
C MET A 1 -6.46 -23.32 15.47
N HIS A 2 -7.06 -22.71 14.44
CA HIS A 2 -6.88 -23.17 13.08
C HIS A 2 -5.51 -22.69 12.58
N PRO A 3 -4.58 -23.58 12.17
CA PRO A 3 -3.32 -23.18 11.52
C PRO A 3 -3.52 -22.49 10.16
N GLN A 4 -4.78 -22.34 9.72
CA GLN A 4 -5.22 -21.99 8.38
C GLN A 4 -4.88 -20.56 7.93
N HIS A 5 -4.73 -19.61 8.85
CA HIS A 5 -4.47 -18.20 8.52
C HIS A 5 -3.01 -17.77 8.72
N THR A 6 -2.15 -18.71 9.09
CA THR A 6 -0.73 -18.45 9.37
C THR A 6 -0.01 -17.81 8.18
N ASP A 7 -0.34 -18.23 6.96
CA ASP A 7 0.29 -17.68 5.75
C ASP A 7 -0.06 -16.20 5.57
N LEU A 8 -1.34 -15.84 5.68
CA LEU A 8 -1.80 -14.45 5.62
C LEU A 8 -1.11 -13.59 6.68
N ILE A 9 -1.17 -14.02 7.95
CA ILE A 9 -0.60 -13.27 9.07
C ILE A 9 0.91 -13.06 8.86
N ARG A 10 1.63 -14.08 8.41
CA ARG A 10 3.07 -13.98 8.13
C ARG A 10 3.33 -13.00 6.99
N SER A 11 2.62 -13.13 5.87
CA SER A 11 2.86 -12.29 4.70
C SER A 11 2.49 -10.82 4.93
N LEU A 12 1.44 -10.54 5.71
CA LEU A 12 1.13 -9.16 6.11
C LEU A 12 2.17 -8.59 7.07
N ASN A 13 2.62 -9.38 8.06
CA ASN A 13 3.71 -8.95 8.92
C ASN A 13 4.99 -8.66 8.13
N GLU A 14 5.32 -9.49 7.15
CA GLU A 14 6.49 -9.30 6.27
C GLU A 14 6.36 -8.00 5.46
N LEU A 15 5.22 -7.79 4.79
CA LEU A 15 4.94 -6.57 4.03
C LEU A 15 5.04 -5.32 4.91
N TYR A 16 4.38 -5.32 6.06
CA TYR A 16 4.35 -4.15 6.95
C TYR A 16 5.72 -3.88 7.59
N THR A 17 6.46 -4.94 7.94
CA THR A 17 7.83 -4.79 8.44
C THR A 17 8.75 -4.25 7.35
N LEU A 18 8.59 -4.70 6.10
CA LEU A 18 9.36 -4.18 4.97
C LEU A 18 9.09 -2.69 4.72
N LEU A 19 7.83 -2.27 4.74
CA LEU A 19 7.44 -0.87 4.62
C LEU A 19 8.02 -0.01 5.76
N TYR A 20 7.96 -0.49 7.00
CA TYR A 20 8.63 0.15 8.13
C TYR A 20 10.14 0.30 7.90
N GLN A 21 10.81 -0.78 7.48
CA GLN A 21 12.25 -0.77 7.19
C GLN A 21 12.57 0.27 6.13
N LEU A 22 11.77 0.36 5.07
CA LEU A 22 11.88 1.38 4.01
C LEU A 22 11.49 2.79 4.45
N GLY A 23 11.07 2.99 5.70
CA GLY A 23 10.80 4.33 6.23
C GLY A 23 9.42 4.87 5.89
N ALA A 24 8.44 4.00 5.60
CA ALA A 24 7.06 4.41 5.33
C ALA A 24 6.40 5.02 6.57
N TYR A 25 6.70 4.47 7.74
CA TYR A 25 6.12 4.86 9.02
C TYR A 25 7.01 4.38 10.17
N GLU A 26 6.65 4.77 11.38
CA GLU A 26 7.23 4.26 12.62
C GLU A 26 6.73 2.86 12.95
N GLU A 27 7.53 2.04 13.62
CA GLU A 27 7.17 0.66 13.96
C GLU A 27 5.89 0.57 14.79
N THR A 28 5.61 1.59 15.62
CA THR A 28 4.40 1.71 16.44
C THR A 28 3.11 1.74 15.62
N LYS A 29 3.21 2.01 14.31
CA LYS A 29 2.06 1.95 13.39
C LYS A 29 1.70 0.54 12.95
N ILE A 30 2.53 -0.46 13.22
CA ILE A 30 2.20 -1.87 12.96
C ILE A 30 1.48 -2.42 14.19
N LEU A 31 0.16 -2.54 14.10
CA LEU A 31 -0.69 -3.09 15.13
C LEU A 31 -0.68 -4.61 15.05
N ARG A 32 0.19 -5.26 15.82
CA ARG A 32 0.25 -6.72 15.91
C ARG A 32 -0.67 -7.26 17.01
N PRO A 33 -1.31 -8.43 16.81
CA PRO A 33 -2.05 -9.12 17.86
C PRO A 33 -1.19 -9.45 19.09
N GLU A 34 -1.79 -9.53 20.27
CA GLU A 34 -1.09 -9.88 21.51
C GLU A 34 -0.73 -11.37 21.55
N GLY A 35 0.40 -11.71 22.19
CA GLY A 35 0.77 -13.09 22.49
C GLY A 35 1.64 -13.81 21.44
N SER A 36 1.86 -13.22 20.27
CA SER A 36 3.03 -13.39 19.35
C SER A 36 2.66 -12.87 17.96
N SER A 37 3.63 -12.71 17.06
CA SER A 37 3.41 -12.31 15.67
C SER A 37 2.60 -13.33 14.84
N ILE A 38 2.38 -14.54 15.34
CA ILE A 38 1.64 -15.61 14.65
C ILE A 38 0.68 -16.30 15.64
N GLY A 39 -0.63 -16.10 15.45
CA GLY A 39 -1.66 -16.78 16.26
C GLY A 39 -2.08 -16.04 17.55
N GLY A 40 -1.64 -14.80 17.71
CA GLY A 40 -2.17 -13.88 18.72
C GLY A 40 -3.55 -13.34 18.38
N ARG A 41 -4.17 -12.60 19.32
CA ARG A 41 -5.42 -11.85 19.09
C ARG A 41 -5.28 -10.41 19.58
N HIS A 42 -5.94 -9.48 18.91
CA HIS A 42 -6.11 -8.12 19.43
C HIS A 42 -6.93 -8.15 20.73
N PRO A 43 -6.79 -7.13 21.60
CA PRO A 43 -7.56 -7.03 22.83
C PRO A 43 -9.06 -7.17 22.60
N SER A 44 -9.78 -7.75 23.56
CA SER A 44 -11.24 -7.82 23.50
C SER A 44 -11.85 -6.43 23.34
N GLY A 45 -12.76 -6.28 22.38
CA GLY A 45 -13.38 -4.99 22.03
C GLY A 45 -12.57 -4.14 21.04
N ALA A 46 -11.41 -4.62 20.56
CA ALA A 46 -10.68 -3.95 19.48
C ALA A 46 -11.46 -3.90 18.16
N ILE A 47 -12.40 -4.83 17.97
CA ILE A 47 -13.26 -4.93 16.78
C ILE A 47 -14.72 -4.94 17.25
N ASN A 48 -15.58 -4.20 16.56
CA ASN A 48 -17.01 -4.22 16.80
C ASN A 48 -17.64 -5.50 16.21
N ARG A 49 -17.43 -6.62 16.90
CA ARG A 49 -17.86 -7.96 16.45
C ARG A 49 -19.36 -8.02 16.16
N ALA A 50 -20.19 -7.34 16.95
CA ALA A 50 -21.63 -7.32 16.76
C ALA A 50 -22.02 -6.64 15.43
N ALA A 51 -21.40 -5.50 15.11
CA ALA A 51 -21.61 -4.82 13.84
C ALA A 51 -21.11 -5.65 12.65
N ALA A 52 -19.94 -6.28 12.76
CA ALA A 52 -19.41 -7.15 11.70
C ALA A 52 -20.34 -8.35 11.42
N LEU A 53 -20.85 -9.01 12.46
CA LEU A 53 -21.82 -10.09 12.32
C LEU A 53 -23.15 -9.59 11.72
N ALA A 54 -23.62 -8.41 12.14
CA ALA A 54 -24.85 -7.81 11.60
C ALA A 54 -24.72 -7.43 10.12
N ALA A 55 -23.52 -7.01 9.71
CA ALA A 55 -23.15 -6.76 8.32
C ALA A 55 -22.98 -8.04 7.49
N GLY A 56 -23.22 -9.22 8.07
CA GLY A 56 -23.26 -10.51 7.38
C GLY A 56 -21.92 -11.23 7.28
N PHE A 57 -20.89 -10.85 8.03
CA PHE A 57 -19.69 -11.68 8.14
C PHE A 57 -19.95 -12.95 8.98
N THR A 58 -19.31 -14.06 8.61
CA THR A 58 -19.32 -15.27 9.44
C THR A 58 -18.53 -15.08 10.75
N PRO A 59 -18.83 -15.84 11.82
CA PRO A 59 -18.01 -15.82 13.05
C PRO A 59 -16.52 -16.11 12.79
N ALA A 60 -16.21 -16.98 11.83
CA ALA A 60 -14.84 -17.29 11.45
C ALA A 60 -14.13 -16.09 10.80
N ALA A 61 -14.82 -15.34 9.94
CA ALA A 61 -14.28 -14.10 9.36
C ALA A 61 -14.01 -13.05 10.44
N VAL A 62 -14.95 -12.85 11.36
CA VAL A 62 -14.76 -11.92 12.49
C VAL A 62 -13.62 -12.38 13.41
N ASP A 63 -13.46 -13.68 13.64
CA ASP A 63 -12.33 -14.23 14.39
C ASP A 63 -10.99 -14.03 13.66
N LEU A 64 -10.95 -14.06 12.33
CA LEU A 64 -9.75 -13.71 11.56
C LEU A 64 -9.39 -12.24 11.73
N MET A 65 -10.37 -11.33 11.71
CA MET A 65 -10.12 -9.90 11.89
C MET A 65 -9.40 -9.64 13.24
N ASP A 66 -9.74 -10.37 14.30
CA ASP A 66 -9.02 -10.26 15.58
C ASP A 66 -7.56 -10.76 15.52
N GLN A 67 -7.16 -11.49 14.49
CA GLN A 67 -5.86 -12.18 14.40
C GLN A 67 -4.89 -11.56 13.39
N ILE A 68 -5.35 -10.75 12.43
CA ILE A 68 -4.45 -10.17 11.43
C ILE A 68 -3.75 -8.91 11.96
N PRO A 69 -2.49 -8.65 11.55
CA PRO A 69 -1.87 -7.37 11.84
C PRO A 69 -2.56 -6.26 11.03
N TYR A 70 -2.58 -5.05 11.58
CA TYR A 70 -3.12 -3.86 10.92
C TYR A 70 -2.08 -2.74 10.84
N LEU A 71 -2.33 -1.77 9.95
CA LEU A 71 -1.61 -0.50 9.93
C LEU A 71 -2.47 0.61 10.54
N ASP A 72 -1.91 1.30 11.53
CA ASP A 72 -2.48 2.53 12.12
C ASP A 72 -2.04 3.77 11.35
N VAL A 73 -2.35 3.76 10.06
CA VAL A 73 -2.18 4.90 9.15
C VAL A 73 -3.58 5.41 8.81
N GLY A 74 -3.76 6.72 8.64
CA GLY A 74 -5.09 7.23 8.33
C GLY A 74 -5.60 6.68 7.01
N VAL A 75 -6.92 6.64 6.88
CA VAL A 75 -7.60 6.17 5.67
C VAL A 75 -7.16 7.03 4.49
N LEU A 76 -6.64 6.39 3.45
CA LEU A 76 -6.04 7.03 2.27
C LEU A 76 -4.74 7.82 2.50
N ASP A 77 -4.18 7.82 3.71
CA ASP A 77 -2.93 8.56 4.00
C ASP A 77 -1.68 7.85 3.48
N PHE A 78 -1.73 6.52 3.34
CA PHE A 78 -0.58 5.74 2.89
C PHE A 78 -0.94 4.62 1.91
N GLN A 79 -0.39 4.74 0.71
CA GLN A 79 -0.52 3.73 -0.35
C GLN A 79 0.48 2.60 -0.12
N ILE A 80 -0.01 1.38 0.13
CA ILE A 80 0.85 0.19 0.27
C ILE A 80 1.28 -0.37 -1.09
N CYS A 81 0.59 -0.02 -2.16
CA CYS A 81 1.02 -0.09 -3.56
C CYS A 81 0.18 0.94 -4.34
N PRO A 82 0.42 1.20 -5.64
CA PRO A 82 -0.31 2.24 -6.37
C PRO A 82 -1.81 2.14 -6.13
N ASN A 83 -2.41 3.24 -5.68
CA ASN A 83 -3.84 3.40 -5.49
C ASN A 83 -4.49 2.34 -4.57
N THR A 84 -3.70 1.78 -3.65
CA THR A 84 -4.10 0.68 -2.78
C THR A 84 -3.79 0.97 -1.32
N PHE A 85 -4.79 0.83 -0.45
CA PHE A 85 -4.73 1.25 0.95
C PHE A 85 -5.11 0.08 1.86
N ALA A 86 -4.43 -0.07 2.99
CA ALA A 86 -4.74 -1.14 3.94
C ALA A 86 -6.06 -0.85 4.67
N ILE A 87 -6.91 -1.89 4.80
CA ILE A 87 -8.10 -1.79 5.64
C ILE A 87 -7.71 -2.09 7.10
N ASN A 88 -8.18 -1.26 8.02
CA ASN A 88 -8.05 -1.47 9.45
C ASN A 88 -9.43 -1.68 10.07
N TYR A 89 -9.76 -2.93 10.41
CA TYR A 89 -11.03 -3.25 11.07
C TYR A 89 -11.03 -2.94 12.57
N ARG A 90 -9.89 -2.49 13.13
CA ARG A 90 -9.85 -2.05 14.53
C ARG A 90 -10.58 -0.73 14.64
N HIS A 91 -11.32 -0.63 15.74
CA HIS A 91 -12.18 0.47 16.17
C HIS A 91 -11.66 1.88 15.82
N GLU A 92 -11.87 2.29 14.56
CA GLU A 92 -12.21 3.67 14.28
C GLU A 92 -13.49 3.94 15.06
N LYS A 93 -13.61 5.09 15.70
CA LYS A 93 -14.72 5.37 16.64
C LYS A 93 -16.12 5.22 16.02
N ASP A 94 -16.19 5.03 14.71
CA ASP A 94 -17.39 5.01 13.88
C ASP A 94 -17.55 3.72 13.05
N SER A 95 -16.80 2.63 13.31
CA SER A 95 -17.02 1.34 12.63
C SER A 95 -18.34 0.69 13.10
N ASP A 96 -19.42 1.13 12.48
CA ASP A 96 -20.78 0.62 12.61
C ASP A 96 -21.07 -0.47 11.57
N GLN A 97 -22.30 -0.98 11.57
CA GLN A 97 -22.72 -2.01 10.61
C GLN A 97 -22.49 -1.55 9.16
N GLY A 98 -22.80 -0.28 8.84
CA GLY A 98 -22.65 0.25 7.48
C GLY A 98 -21.20 0.29 7.01
N SER A 99 -20.26 0.52 7.92
CA SER A 99 -18.81 0.46 7.61
C SER A 99 -18.38 -0.96 7.20
N PHE A 100 -18.86 -1.97 7.93
CA PHE A 100 -18.59 -3.38 7.59
C PHE A 100 -19.30 -3.81 6.30
N GLU A 101 -20.52 -3.32 6.04
CA GLU A 101 -21.24 -3.54 4.78
C GLU A 101 -20.46 -2.92 3.60
N ALA A 102 -19.95 -1.70 3.76
CA ALA A 102 -19.13 -1.03 2.74
C ALA A 102 -17.86 -1.82 2.41
N TRP A 103 -17.21 -2.44 3.39
CA TRP A 103 -16.06 -3.32 3.14
C TRP A 103 -16.42 -4.69 2.56
N ARG A 104 -17.70 -5.06 2.54
CA ARG A 104 -18.23 -6.23 1.82
C ARG A 104 -18.75 -5.89 0.42
N ALA A 105 -18.91 -4.62 0.08
CA ALA A 105 -19.36 -4.18 -1.23
C ALA A 105 -18.17 -3.80 -2.11
N THR A 106 -18.12 -4.30 -3.35
CA THR A 106 -17.16 -3.79 -4.34
C THR A 106 -17.72 -2.60 -5.11
N GLY A 107 -16.83 -1.84 -5.75
CA GLY A 107 -17.23 -0.82 -6.73
C GLY A 107 -17.87 -1.42 -7.99
N SER A 108 -18.44 -0.56 -8.82
CA SER A 108 -19.27 -0.87 -9.99
C SER A 108 -18.72 -1.98 -10.93
N PRO A 109 -19.50 -3.05 -11.21
CA PRO A 109 -20.82 -3.35 -10.66
C PRO A 109 -20.71 -3.74 -9.18
N GLU A 110 -21.65 -3.27 -8.37
CA GLU A 110 -21.68 -3.60 -6.94
C GLU A 110 -21.87 -5.12 -6.76
N ILE A 111 -20.80 -5.78 -6.33
CA ILE A 111 -20.80 -7.21 -6.03
C ILE A 111 -20.67 -7.33 -4.51
N GLU A 112 -21.65 -8.00 -3.92
CA GLU A 112 -21.59 -8.35 -2.51
C GLU A 112 -20.61 -9.52 -2.33
N LEU A 113 -19.53 -9.28 -1.61
CA LEU A 113 -18.54 -10.29 -1.30
C LEU A 113 -19.16 -11.37 -0.38
N PRO A 114 -18.82 -12.65 -0.57
CA PRO A 114 -19.28 -13.73 0.30
C PRO A 114 -19.00 -13.47 1.78
N GLU A 115 -19.86 -13.96 2.68
CA GLU A 115 -19.80 -13.79 4.14
C GLU A 115 -18.49 -14.28 4.80
N ASN A 116 -17.74 -15.13 4.11
CA ASN A 116 -16.44 -15.68 4.52
C ASN A 116 -15.24 -14.93 3.90
N THR A 117 -15.47 -13.89 3.10
CA THR A 117 -14.41 -13.11 2.44
C THR A 117 -14.09 -11.87 3.27
N VAL A 118 -12.82 -11.67 3.61
CA VAL A 118 -12.31 -10.47 4.30
C VAL A 118 -11.46 -9.66 3.31
N ALA A 119 -11.81 -8.40 3.11
CA ALA A 119 -10.99 -7.47 2.33
C ALA A 119 -9.80 -6.98 3.18
N VAL A 120 -8.60 -7.15 2.65
CA VAL A 120 -7.36 -6.73 3.33
C VAL A 120 -6.95 -5.31 2.89
N THR A 121 -7.35 -4.93 1.68
CA THR A 121 -7.08 -3.61 1.11
C THR A 121 -8.31 -3.05 0.45
N GLN A 122 -8.32 -1.73 0.29
CA GLN A 122 -9.25 -0.99 -0.52
C GLN A 122 -8.47 -0.30 -1.65
N ALA A 123 -8.98 -0.41 -2.87
CA ALA A 123 -8.47 0.29 -4.03
C ALA A 123 -9.14 1.66 -4.24
N ALA A 124 -8.44 2.60 -4.86
CA ALA A 124 -9.00 3.85 -5.35
C ALA A 124 -8.42 4.23 -6.72
N GLY A 125 -9.14 3.97 -7.81
CA GLY A 125 -8.72 4.28 -9.19
C GLY A 125 -7.50 3.45 -9.65
N GLY A 126 -7.71 2.38 -10.40
CA GLY A 126 -6.63 1.50 -10.89
C GLY A 126 -5.82 0.81 -9.79
N GLY A 127 -6.38 0.73 -8.57
CA GLY A 127 -5.77 0.09 -7.41
C GLY A 127 -6.15 -1.39 -7.26
N ARG A 128 -5.63 -2.02 -6.21
CA ARG A 128 -5.78 -3.47 -5.95
C ARG A 128 -6.58 -3.72 -4.69
N THR A 129 -7.55 -4.63 -4.79
CA THR A 129 -8.32 -5.12 -3.65
C THR A 129 -7.93 -6.56 -3.36
N TRP A 130 -7.35 -6.77 -2.19
CA TRP A 130 -6.91 -8.07 -1.73
C TRP A 130 -8.00 -8.76 -0.94
N LEU A 131 -8.55 -9.84 -1.50
CA LEU A 131 -9.70 -10.54 -0.95
C LEU A 131 -9.28 -11.90 -0.38
N TYR A 132 -9.41 -12.08 0.92
CA TYR A 132 -9.04 -13.31 1.61
C TYR A 132 -10.27 -14.15 1.93
N ASP A 133 -10.32 -15.38 1.43
CA ASP A 133 -11.38 -16.33 1.74
C ASP A 133 -10.98 -17.14 2.99
N VAL A 134 -11.71 -16.94 4.08
CA VAL A 134 -11.46 -17.59 5.38
C VAL A 134 -11.65 -19.11 5.30
N GLY A 135 -12.58 -19.58 4.46
CA GLY A 135 -12.93 -20.99 4.34
C GLY A 135 -11.86 -21.80 3.60
N THR A 136 -11.26 -21.22 2.55
CA THR A 136 -10.21 -21.87 1.76
C THR A 136 -8.80 -21.52 2.23
N GLY A 137 -8.63 -20.36 2.88
CA GLY A 137 -7.33 -19.82 3.24
C GLY A 137 -6.56 -19.20 2.07
N LEU A 138 -7.22 -18.99 0.94
CA LEU A 138 -6.64 -18.41 -0.27
C LEU A 138 -6.97 -16.93 -0.40
N MET A 139 -6.14 -16.21 -1.14
CA MET A 139 -6.26 -14.79 -1.39
C MET A 139 -6.37 -14.52 -2.89
N ARG A 140 -7.16 -13.53 -3.26
CA ARG A 140 -7.27 -12.99 -4.62
C ARG A 140 -6.72 -11.57 -4.66
N ASP A 141 -6.09 -11.24 -5.77
CA ASP A 141 -5.60 -9.90 -6.07
C ASP A 141 -6.42 -9.34 -7.22
N TRP A 142 -7.50 -8.64 -6.86
CA TRP A 142 -8.47 -8.10 -7.82
C TRP A 142 -8.11 -6.67 -8.19
N ASP A 143 -8.15 -6.39 -9.49
CA ASP A 143 -8.01 -5.05 -10.02
C ASP A 143 -9.36 -4.32 -9.96
N PHE A 144 -9.40 -3.18 -9.29
CA PHE A 144 -10.64 -2.42 -9.13
C PHE A 144 -11.21 -1.91 -10.47
N GLU A 145 -10.37 -1.75 -11.49
CA GLU A 145 -10.81 -1.33 -12.83
C GLU A 145 -11.08 -2.50 -13.78
N SER A 146 -10.89 -3.75 -13.33
CA SER A 146 -11.23 -4.90 -14.17
C SER A 146 -12.74 -5.08 -14.29
N GLU A 147 -13.19 -5.47 -15.48
CA GLU A 147 -14.56 -5.97 -15.71
C GLU A 147 -14.78 -7.38 -15.13
N ASP A 148 -13.71 -8.05 -14.72
CA ASP A 148 -13.78 -9.39 -14.13
C ASP A 148 -14.48 -9.37 -12.77
N ASP A 149 -15.34 -10.35 -12.54
CA ASP A 149 -15.93 -10.61 -11.23
C ASP A 149 -14.80 -10.96 -10.22
N PRO A 150 -14.67 -10.24 -9.09
CA PRO A 150 -13.66 -10.51 -8.06
C PRO A 150 -13.66 -11.95 -7.56
N LEU A 151 -14.79 -12.67 -7.67
CA LEU A 151 -14.94 -14.05 -7.20
C LEU A 151 -14.37 -15.08 -8.19
N VAL A 152 -14.22 -14.73 -9.46
CA VAL A 152 -13.64 -15.60 -10.50
C VAL A 152 -12.15 -15.38 -10.71
N VAL A 153 -11.59 -14.30 -10.17
CA VAL A 153 -10.14 -14.05 -10.16
C VAL A 153 -9.42 -15.25 -9.52
N PRO A 154 -8.33 -15.77 -10.13
CA PRO A 154 -7.55 -16.85 -9.55
C PRO A 154 -7.11 -16.54 -8.13
N ALA A 155 -7.34 -17.51 -7.23
CA ALA A 155 -6.90 -17.43 -5.85
C ALA A 155 -5.63 -18.25 -5.64
N ASP A 156 -4.71 -17.76 -4.82
CA ASP A 156 -3.52 -18.50 -4.41
C ASP A 156 -3.19 -18.21 -2.94
N LEU A 157 -2.14 -18.82 -2.41
CA LEU A 157 -1.65 -18.54 -1.07
C LEU A 157 -1.29 -17.06 -0.91
N PRO A 158 -1.64 -16.40 0.22
CA PRO A 158 -1.28 -15.01 0.51
C PRO A 158 0.19 -14.69 0.24
N SER A 159 1.11 -15.58 0.60
CA SER A 159 2.54 -15.44 0.35
C SER A 159 2.90 -15.30 -1.13
N LYS A 160 2.21 -16.03 -2.01
CA LYS A 160 2.42 -15.91 -3.46
C LYS A 160 1.73 -14.70 -4.05
N VAL A 161 0.54 -14.35 -3.56
CA VAL A 161 -0.19 -13.16 -4.00
C VAL A 161 0.60 -11.89 -3.66
N LEU A 162 1.22 -11.84 -2.48
CA LEU A 162 1.98 -10.69 -2.02
C LEU A 162 3.43 -10.64 -2.51
N ALA A 163 4.00 -11.77 -2.96
CA ALA A 163 5.39 -11.84 -3.42
C ALA A 163 5.78 -10.81 -4.49
N PRO A 164 4.97 -10.53 -5.54
CA PRO A 164 5.30 -9.52 -6.54
C PRO A 164 5.44 -8.11 -5.95
N TYR A 165 4.63 -7.77 -4.94
CA TYR A 165 4.67 -6.46 -4.28
C TYR A 165 5.90 -6.34 -3.38
N LEU A 166 6.18 -7.40 -2.61
CA LEU A 166 7.39 -7.49 -1.79
C LEU A 166 8.65 -7.35 -2.65
N GLU A 167 8.69 -7.98 -3.81
CA GLU A 167 9.81 -7.88 -4.75
C GLU A 167 9.97 -6.46 -5.32
N LYS A 168 8.88 -5.78 -5.67
CA LYS A 168 8.94 -4.38 -6.12
C LYS A 168 9.51 -3.44 -5.06
N TYR A 169 9.21 -3.68 -3.78
CA TYR A 169 9.83 -2.94 -2.68
C TYR A 169 11.30 -3.28 -2.47
N ARG A 170 11.63 -4.57 -2.46
CA ARG A 170 13.01 -5.06 -2.28
C ARG A 170 13.96 -4.57 -3.37
N SER A 171 13.49 -4.60 -4.62
CA SER A 171 14.21 -4.12 -5.79
C SER A 171 14.27 -2.60 -5.93
N LEU A 172 13.65 -1.85 -5.00
CA LEU A 172 13.50 -0.40 -5.03
C LEU A 172 12.81 0.10 -6.31
N HIS A 173 11.91 -0.70 -6.87
CA HIS A 173 11.01 -0.28 -7.93
C HIS A 173 9.92 0.64 -7.38
N TYR A 174 9.38 0.29 -6.22
CA TYR A 174 8.57 1.16 -5.38
C TYR A 174 9.46 1.92 -4.40
N LEU A 175 9.44 3.25 -4.46
CA LEU A 175 10.22 4.09 -3.55
C LEU A 175 9.31 4.74 -2.52
N ILE A 176 9.65 4.58 -1.24
CA ILE A 176 9.04 5.35 -0.18
C ILE A 176 9.70 6.73 -0.09
N THR A 177 8.90 7.77 -0.26
CA THR A 177 9.29 9.17 -0.03
C THR A 177 8.70 9.65 1.31
N PRO A 178 9.14 10.81 1.84
CA PRO A 178 8.59 11.34 3.09
C PRO A 178 7.09 11.62 3.07
N THR A 179 6.48 11.82 1.90
CA THR A 179 5.07 12.22 1.78
C THR A 179 4.19 11.19 1.10
N LYS A 180 4.75 10.25 0.33
CA LYS A 180 3.98 9.27 -0.45
C LYS A 180 4.82 8.09 -0.93
N LEU A 181 4.13 7.06 -1.39
CA LEU A 181 4.69 6.08 -2.30
C LEU A 181 4.94 6.73 -3.66
N ASP A 182 6.14 6.55 -4.22
CA ASP A 182 6.49 7.00 -5.55
C ASP A 182 6.85 5.82 -6.46
N CYS A 183 5.93 5.51 -7.37
CA CYS A 183 6.04 4.42 -8.31
C CYS A 183 6.80 4.85 -9.56
N ALA A 184 7.44 3.92 -10.28
CA ALA A 184 7.97 4.25 -11.59
C ALA A 184 6.80 4.47 -12.55
N TRP A 185 6.52 5.72 -12.93
CA TRP A 185 5.52 6.01 -13.96
C TRP A 185 6.10 5.59 -15.30
N GLU A 186 5.46 4.64 -15.99
CA GLU A 186 5.92 4.16 -17.31
C GLU A 186 6.10 5.32 -18.29
N LEU A 187 5.26 6.36 -18.17
CA LEU A 187 5.33 7.61 -18.92
C LEU A 187 6.71 8.29 -18.85
N PHE A 188 7.40 8.23 -17.71
CA PHE A 188 8.71 8.86 -17.52
C PHE A 188 9.88 7.92 -17.82
N MET A 189 9.65 6.62 -17.87
CA MET A 189 10.69 5.63 -18.15
C MET A 189 11.25 5.75 -19.57
N ALA A 190 10.47 6.25 -20.52
CA ALA A 190 10.94 6.52 -21.89
C ALA A 190 11.99 7.65 -21.96
N GLY A 191 12.04 8.54 -20.95
CA GLY A 191 12.98 9.65 -20.90
C GLY A 191 12.67 10.80 -21.88
N HIS A 192 11.57 10.72 -22.62
CA HIS A 192 11.04 11.78 -23.48
C HIS A 192 9.49 11.72 -23.51
N PRO A 193 8.80 12.85 -23.74
CA PRO A 193 7.35 12.85 -23.90
C PRO A 193 6.93 12.14 -25.20
N PRO A 194 5.66 11.72 -25.31
CA PRO A 194 5.10 11.24 -26.58
C PRO A 194 5.23 12.28 -27.71
N GLU A 195 5.43 11.81 -28.94
CA GLU A 195 5.71 12.67 -30.10
C GLU A 195 4.48 13.42 -30.61
N ASP A 196 3.29 12.84 -30.39
CA ASP A 196 1.98 13.37 -30.80
C ASP A 196 1.45 14.47 -29.86
N TRP A 197 2.13 14.71 -28.74
CA TRP A 197 1.73 15.73 -27.77
C TRP A 197 2.04 17.14 -28.25
N GLY A 198 1.12 18.07 -27.95
CA GLY A 198 1.31 19.48 -28.25
C GLY A 198 2.50 20.08 -27.51
N PRO A 199 3.06 21.22 -27.96
CA PRO A 199 4.21 21.85 -27.30
C PRO A 199 3.99 22.10 -25.80
N TRP A 200 2.76 22.38 -25.40
CA TRP A 200 2.39 22.65 -24.01
C TRP A 200 2.37 21.38 -23.15
N ASP A 201 1.78 20.30 -23.64
CA ASP A 201 1.75 19.02 -22.93
C ASP A 201 3.17 18.46 -22.78
N ARG A 202 4.02 18.64 -23.81
CA ARG A 202 5.44 18.26 -23.74
C ARG A 202 6.21 19.10 -22.73
N LEU A 203 5.91 20.39 -22.60
CA LEU A 203 6.52 21.25 -21.58
C LEU A 203 6.10 20.81 -20.17
N ASP A 204 4.81 20.59 -19.94
CA ASP A 204 4.30 20.09 -18.66
C ASP A 204 4.93 18.72 -18.31
N TRP A 205 5.07 17.84 -19.30
CA TRP A 205 5.78 16.56 -19.13
C TRP A 205 7.23 16.75 -18.67
N TYR A 206 8.00 17.67 -19.28
CA TYR A 206 9.40 17.86 -18.90
C TYR A 206 9.54 18.41 -17.48
N ILE A 207 8.58 19.25 -17.06
CA ILE A 207 8.52 19.78 -15.71
C ILE A 207 8.28 18.63 -14.71
N ASP A 208 7.26 17.80 -14.95
CA ASP A 208 6.97 16.64 -14.09
C ASP A 208 8.08 15.59 -14.12
N TYR A 209 8.70 15.37 -15.28
CA TYR A 209 9.85 14.48 -15.43
C TYR A 209 11.05 14.96 -14.60
N GLY A 210 11.28 16.27 -14.51
CA GLY A 210 12.32 16.84 -13.67
C GLY A 210 12.13 16.51 -12.19
N GLU A 211 10.91 16.69 -11.67
CA GLU A 211 10.54 16.32 -10.30
C GLU A 211 10.67 14.81 -10.08
N TRP A 212 10.08 14.00 -10.96
CA TRP A 212 10.15 12.54 -10.89
C TRP A 212 11.59 12.04 -10.94
N LYS A 213 12.44 12.60 -11.81
CA LYS A 213 13.85 12.22 -11.88
C LYS A 213 14.59 12.55 -10.59
N ALA A 214 14.25 13.66 -9.94
CA ALA A 214 14.82 14.02 -8.65
C ALA A 214 14.46 13.01 -7.56
N THR A 215 13.23 12.48 -7.54
CA THR A 215 12.84 11.44 -6.57
C THR A 215 13.61 10.13 -6.77
N ARG A 216 14.02 9.80 -8.00
CA ARG A 216 14.82 8.59 -8.28
C ARG A 216 16.17 8.59 -7.57
N TYR A 217 16.71 9.75 -7.16
CA TYR A 217 17.92 9.81 -6.35
C TYR A 217 17.75 9.17 -4.96
N ILE A 218 16.51 9.09 -4.43
CA ILE A 218 16.22 8.38 -3.18
C ILE A 218 16.66 6.91 -3.27
N ARG A 219 16.56 6.29 -4.46
CA ARG A 219 17.10 4.94 -4.70
C ARG A 219 18.59 4.87 -4.38
N GLN A 220 19.37 5.88 -4.75
CA GLN A 220 20.81 5.92 -4.44
C GLN A 220 21.06 6.08 -2.94
N LEU A 221 20.22 6.85 -2.24
CA LEU A 221 20.31 6.97 -0.79
C LEU A 221 20.10 5.62 -0.10
N TYR A 222 19.13 4.81 -0.54
CA TYR A 222 18.97 3.43 -0.01
C TYR A 222 20.27 2.63 -0.14
N LEU A 223 20.85 2.59 -1.35
CA LEU A 223 22.06 1.81 -1.66
C LEU A 223 23.27 2.30 -0.84
N GLN A 224 23.49 3.61 -0.75
CA GLN A 224 24.58 4.21 0.01
C GLN A 224 24.50 3.90 1.52
N HIS A 225 23.28 3.69 2.02
CA HIS A 225 23.03 3.36 3.41
C HIS A 225 22.93 1.85 3.66
N GLY A 226 23.31 1.02 2.68
CA GLY A 226 23.46 -0.43 2.87
C GLY A 226 22.21 -1.24 2.56
N TRP A 227 21.24 -0.68 1.83
CA TRP A 227 20.18 -1.49 1.23
C TRP A 227 20.77 -2.31 0.09
N GLU A 228 20.70 -3.63 0.20
CA GLU A 228 21.19 -4.51 -0.85
C GLU A 228 20.08 -4.78 -1.86
N VAL A 229 20.41 -4.85 -3.15
CA VAL A 229 19.48 -5.29 -4.19
C VAL A 229 20.11 -6.48 -4.90
N THR A 230 19.79 -7.69 -4.45
CA THR A 230 20.34 -8.95 -4.99
C THR A 230 19.22 -9.93 -5.36
N PRO A 231 19.40 -10.76 -6.40
CA PRO A 231 18.45 -11.82 -6.68
C PRO A 231 18.35 -12.79 -5.48
N GLY A 232 17.14 -12.99 -4.94
CA GLY A 232 16.93 -13.86 -3.77
C GLY A 232 17.30 -13.23 -2.42
N MET A 233 17.17 -11.91 -2.29
CA MET A 233 17.51 -11.11 -1.10
C MET A 233 17.18 -11.77 0.24
N SER A 234 18.12 -11.63 1.19
CA SER A 234 17.85 -11.92 2.59
C SER A 234 16.71 -11.05 3.11
N LEU A 235 15.82 -11.66 3.90
CA LEU A 235 14.81 -10.95 4.69
C LEU A 235 15.44 -9.96 5.68
N SER A 236 16.67 -10.24 6.14
CA SER A 236 17.41 -9.35 7.02
C SER A 236 18.29 -8.40 6.21
N GLN A 237 17.94 -7.10 6.23
CA GLN A 237 18.76 -6.00 5.69
C GLN A 237 19.73 -5.49 6.76
N GLU A 238 20.60 -6.37 7.28
CA GLU A 238 21.42 -6.10 8.49
C GLU A 238 22.40 -4.93 8.30
N GLN A 239 22.85 -4.71 7.07
CA GLN A 239 23.76 -3.61 6.74
C GLN A 239 23.04 -2.28 6.56
N PHE A 240 21.71 -2.28 6.47
CA PHE A 240 20.93 -1.10 6.19
C PHE A 240 20.85 -0.18 7.42
N ARG A 241 21.53 0.96 7.34
CA ARG A 241 21.55 2.01 8.36
C ARG A 241 20.29 2.88 8.25
N ARG A 242 19.13 2.31 8.64
CA ARG A 242 17.81 2.95 8.50
C ARG A 242 17.77 4.39 9.03
N ALA A 243 18.28 4.64 10.24
CA ALA A 243 18.21 5.98 10.84
C ALA A 243 19.00 7.04 10.05
N ASP A 244 20.17 6.67 9.53
CA ASP A 244 20.99 7.56 8.69
C ASP A 244 20.32 7.78 7.33
N PHE A 245 19.75 6.72 6.75
CA PHE A 245 18.96 6.81 5.52
C PHE A 245 17.79 7.78 5.66
N LEU A 246 16.98 7.67 6.72
CA LEU A 246 15.83 8.56 6.94
C LEU A 246 16.27 10.02 7.01
N ARG A 247 17.33 10.31 7.76
CA ARG A 247 17.87 11.67 7.87
C ARG A 247 18.32 12.20 6.51
N ALA A 248 19.07 11.39 5.75
CA ALA A 248 19.56 11.79 4.42
C ALA A 248 18.40 11.96 3.42
N ARG A 249 17.41 11.07 3.44
CA ARG A 249 16.20 11.13 2.61
C ARG A 249 15.41 12.40 2.89
N ASP A 250 15.12 12.67 4.15
CA ASP A 250 14.28 13.81 4.55
C ASP A 250 14.99 15.14 4.26
N GLN A 251 16.32 15.20 4.48
CA GLN A 251 17.13 16.35 4.10
C GLN A 251 17.12 16.56 2.58
N TYR A 252 17.41 15.53 1.79
CA TYR A 252 17.39 15.63 0.33
C TYR A 252 16.02 16.03 -0.21
N TRP A 253 14.94 15.49 0.36
CA TRP A 253 13.58 15.84 -0.01
C TRP A 253 13.29 17.32 0.23
N ALA A 254 13.65 17.83 1.41
CA ALA A 254 13.43 19.23 1.78
C ALA A 254 14.29 20.21 0.97
N GLU A 255 15.52 19.84 0.64
CA GLU A 255 16.48 20.72 -0.05
C GLU A 255 16.37 20.68 -1.58
N VAL A 256 15.89 19.57 -2.15
CA VAL A 256 15.88 19.35 -3.62
C VAL A 256 14.47 19.16 -4.17
N VAL A 257 13.72 18.18 -3.65
CA VAL A 257 12.45 17.80 -4.27
C VAL A 257 11.35 18.82 -3.99
N VAL A 258 11.21 19.27 -2.74
CA VAL A 258 10.18 20.27 -2.36
C VAL A 258 10.37 21.58 -3.12
N PRO A 259 11.57 22.18 -3.22
CA PRO A 259 11.78 23.40 -3.99
C PRO A 259 11.48 23.23 -5.48
N LEU A 260 11.80 22.07 -6.07
CA LEU A 260 11.45 21.78 -7.48
C LEU A 260 9.93 21.76 -7.68
N GLY A 261 9.18 21.05 -6.83
CA GLY A 261 7.72 21.03 -6.90
C GLY A 261 7.08 22.41 -6.70
N GLN A 262 7.63 23.23 -5.79
CA GLN A 262 7.17 24.61 -5.60
C GLN A 262 7.41 25.50 -6.83
N ALA A 263 8.59 25.38 -7.46
CA ALA A 263 8.90 26.10 -8.68
C ALA A 263 7.99 25.69 -9.85
N THR A 264 7.72 24.39 -9.99
CA THR A 264 6.75 23.81 -10.95
C THR A 264 5.36 24.41 -10.77
N GLU A 265 4.84 24.42 -9.55
CA GLU A 265 3.51 24.95 -9.25
C GLU A 265 3.42 26.46 -9.49
N MET A 266 4.47 27.21 -9.10
CA MET A 266 4.55 28.65 -9.40
C MET A 266 4.52 28.92 -10.91
N PHE A 267 5.26 28.15 -11.70
CA PHE A 267 5.26 28.27 -13.16
C PHE A 267 3.87 28.02 -13.75
N ARG A 268 3.18 26.97 -13.30
CA ARG A 268 1.80 26.66 -13.73
C ARG A 268 0.82 27.77 -13.41
N ARG A 269 0.91 28.36 -12.21
CA ARG A 269 0.04 29.48 -11.79
C ARG A 269 0.27 30.74 -12.60
N GLN A 270 1.53 31.10 -12.84
CA GLN A 270 1.88 32.23 -13.70
C GLN A 270 1.30 32.03 -15.11
N ARG A 271 1.47 30.84 -15.67
CA ARG A 271 0.88 30.49 -16.97
C ARG A 271 -0.63 30.63 -16.98
N MET A 272 -1.35 30.08 -15.98
CA MET A 272 -2.81 30.19 -15.92
C MET A 272 -3.26 31.66 -15.92
N ALA A 273 -2.56 32.52 -15.19
CA ALA A 273 -2.84 33.96 -15.15
C ALA A 273 -2.55 34.69 -16.48
N GLU A 274 -1.60 34.21 -17.29
CA GLU A 274 -1.28 34.77 -18.62
C GLU A 274 -2.26 34.31 -19.72
N THR A 275 -2.93 33.18 -19.50
CA THR A 275 -3.90 32.61 -20.46
C THR A 275 -5.37 32.96 -20.17
N MET A 276 -5.65 33.67 -19.08
CA MET A 276 -6.97 34.20 -18.71
C MET A 276 -7.13 35.67 -19.12
#